data_AF-A0A6J4IMK3-F1
#
_entry.id   AF-A0A6J4IMK3-F1
#
_cell.length_a   1.000
_cell.length_b   1.000
_cell.length_c   1.000
_cell.angle_alpha   90.00
_cell.angle_beta   90.00
_cell.angle_gamma   90.00
#
_symmetry.space_group_name_H-M   'P 1'
#
loop_
_entity.id
_entity.type
_entity.pdbx_description
1 polymer ?
#
loop_
_entity_poly.entity_id
_entity_poly.type
_entity_poly.pdbx_seq_one_letter_code
_entity_poly.pdbx_strand_id
1 'polypeptide(L)'
;MTAPVAQAPERIAMTAPVGQASAPGGWVIRFFLPASIASAEAAPVPEDGRVTIATIPGERVAVLRYAGVPNAEAATAARARLLAALAAGPWQAEGEAFDWFYDPPWTLPPLRRNEAAVRVSRRPGA
;
A
#
# COMPACT_ATOMS: atom_id res chain seq x y z
N MET A 1 41.57 -4.32 -1.31
CA MET A 1 40.99 -5.36 -0.44
C MET A 1 39.54 -5.00 -0.17
N THR A 2 38.59 -5.84 -0.54
CA THR A 2 37.18 -5.72 -0.11
C THR A 2 36.92 -6.83 0.90
N ALA A 3 37.04 -6.50 2.18
CA ALA A 3 36.69 -7.43 3.25
C ALA A 3 35.17 -7.72 3.16
N PRO A 4 34.73 -8.98 3.33
CA PRO A 4 33.31 -9.30 3.34
C PRO A 4 32.68 -8.65 4.56
N VAL A 5 31.72 -7.75 4.34
CA VAL A 5 30.86 -7.23 5.41
C VAL A 5 29.80 -8.29 5.65
N ALA A 6 29.90 -9.00 6.77
CA ALA A 6 28.83 -9.87 7.24
C ALA A 6 27.67 -8.98 7.72
N GLN A 7 26.56 -8.96 6.97
CA GLN A 7 25.31 -8.35 7.42
C GLN A 7 24.62 -9.33 8.37
N ALA A 8 24.51 -8.97 9.64
CA ALA A 8 23.73 -9.74 10.61
C ALA A 8 22.23 -9.51 10.37
N PRO A 9 21.36 -10.53 10.58
CA PRO A 9 19.92 -10.36 10.43
C PRO A 9 19.39 -9.33 11.42
N GLU A 10 18.59 -8.38 10.93
CA GLU A 10 18.02 -7.29 11.70
C GLU A 10 16.49 -7.45 11.82
N ARG A 11 15.95 -7.17 13.01
CA ARG A 11 14.50 -7.16 13.23
C ARG A 11 13.95 -5.77 12.95
N ILE A 12 13.03 -5.68 12.00
CA ILE A 12 12.31 -4.44 11.66
C ILE A 12 10.93 -4.46 12.34
N ALA A 13 10.54 -3.34 12.95
CA ALA A 13 9.20 -3.17 13.50
C ALA A 13 8.15 -3.16 12.37
N MET A 14 7.05 -3.87 12.57
CA MET A 14 5.92 -3.86 11.64
C MET A 14 5.27 -2.47 11.60
N THR A 15 4.89 -2.01 10.41
CA THR A 15 4.14 -0.76 10.22
C THR A 15 2.78 -1.04 9.62
N ALA A 16 1.84 -0.11 9.80
CA ALA A 16 0.60 -0.07 9.05
C ALA A 16 0.58 1.18 8.16
N PRO A 17 -0.10 1.13 6.99
CA PRO A 17 -0.83 -0.02 6.43
C PRO A 17 0.09 -1.05 5.74
N VAL A 18 -0.49 -2.20 5.38
CA VAL A 18 0.03 -3.08 4.31
C VAL A 18 -0.70 -2.74 3.01
N GLY A 19 0.06 -2.47 1.95
CA GLY A 19 -0.50 -2.18 0.63
C GLY A 19 -0.61 -3.40 -0.26
N GLN A 20 -1.66 -3.45 -1.06
CA GLN A 20 -1.86 -4.50 -2.06
C GLN A 20 -2.38 -3.91 -3.37
N ALA A 21 -1.69 -4.20 -4.47
CA ALA A 21 -2.08 -3.77 -5.81
C ALA A 21 -2.08 -4.97 -6.77
N SER A 22 -2.98 -4.94 -7.75
CA SER A 22 -3.01 -5.94 -8.82
C SER A 22 -1.74 -5.82 -9.67
N ALA A 23 -1.23 -6.94 -10.15
CA ALA A 23 -0.12 -7.00 -11.09
C ALA A 23 -0.30 -8.16 -12.08
N PRO A 24 0.36 -8.14 -13.24
CA PRO A 24 0.35 -9.27 -14.16
C PRO A 24 0.76 -10.56 -13.44
N GLY A 25 -0.13 -11.57 -13.43
CA GLY A 25 0.13 -12.85 -12.79
C GLY A 25 -0.06 -12.90 -11.26
N GLY A 26 -0.59 -11.84 -10.62
CA GLY A 26 -0.92 -11.89 -9.19
C GLY A 26 -1.05 -10.52 -8.52
N TRP A 27 -0.36 -10.38 -7.40
CA TRP A 27 -0.44 -9.21 -6.53
C TRP A 27 0.95 -8.73 -6.13
N VAL A 28 1.11 -7.41 -6.04
CA VAL A 28 2.25 -6.79 -5.37
C VAL A 28 1.80 -6.38 -3.97
N ILE A 29 2.49 -6.92 -2.96
CA ILE A 29 2.30 -6.55 -1.56
C ILE A 29 3.41 -5.57 -1.17
N ARG A 30 3.03 -4.48 -0.51
CA ARG A 30 3.94 -3.42 -0.07
C ARG A 30 3.90 -3.31 1.45
N PHE A 31 5.07 -3.30 2.04
CA PHE A 31 5.29 -2.95 3.44
C PHE A 31 6.01 -1.61 3.48
N PHE A 32 5.70 -0.78 4.47
CA PHE A 32 6.37 0.50 4.65
C PHE A 32 7.47 0.36 5.69
N LEU A 33 8.59 1.04 5.46
CA LEU A 33 9.67 1.04 6.43
C LEU A 33 9.29 1.95 7.62
N PRO A 34 9.67 1.58 8.86
CA PRO A 34 9.49 2.46 10.01
C PRO A 34 10.35 3.73 9.86
N ALA A 35 9.90 4.83 10.44
CA ALA A 35 10.60 6.13 10.35
C ALA A 35 12.04 6.12 10.93
N SER A 36 12.41 5.11 11.73
CA SER A 36 13.78 4.91 12.20
C SER A 36 14.75 4.54 11.08
N ILE A 37 14.26 4.01 9.96
CA ILE A 37 15.05 3.72 8.76
C ILE A 37 14.87 4.91 7.80
N ALA A 38 15.89 5.77 7.76
CA ALA A 38 15.78 7.09 7.13
C ALA A 38 15.68 7.06 5.59
N SER A 39 16.15 6.00 4.94
CA SER A 39 16.16 5.89 3.48
C SER A 39 16.19 4.44 3.00
N ALA A 40 15.97 4.24 1.70
CA ALA A 40 16.04 2.93 1.05
C ALA A 40 17.44 2.31 1.15
N GLU A 41 18.49 3.13 1.11
CA GLU A 41 19.89 2.69 1.18
C GLU A 41 20.30 2.28 2.60
N ALA A 42 19.60 2.81 3.62
CA ALA A 42 19.81 2.45 5.01
C ALA A 42 19.05 1.17 5.42
N ALA A 43 18.11 0.70 4.58
CA ALA A 43 17.36 -0.51 4.86
C ALA A 43 18.23 -1.76 4.64
N PRO A 44 18.04 -2.81 5.46
CA PRO A 44 18.76 -4.07 5.26
C PRO A 44 18.38 -4.70 3.93
N VAL A 45 19.36 -5.32 3.27
CA VAL A 45 19.17 -5.95 1.97
C VAL A 45 18.28 -7.18 2.13
N PRO A 46 17.17 -7.31 1.38
CA PRO A 46 16.33 -8.50 1.43
C PRO A 46 17.08 -9.75 1.01
N GLU A 47 16.89 -10.86 1.73
CA GLU A 47 17.46 -12.16 1.37
C GLU A 47 16.73 -12.82 0.19
N ASP A 48 15.44 -12.53 0.01
CA ASP A 48 14.62 -13.03 -1.09
C ASP A 48 14.64 -12.04 -2.26
N GLY A 49 15.15 -12.47 -3.42
CA GLY A 49 15.24 -11.64 -4.63
C GLY A 49 13.90 -11.20 -5.24
N ARG A 50 12.77 -11.72 -4.76
CA ARG A 50 11.42 -11.24 -5.13
C ARG A 50 11.02 -9.99 -4.35
N VAL A 51 11.72 -9.66 -3.27
CA VAL A 51 11.48 -8.48 -2.45
C VAL A 51 12.46 -7.39 -2.87
N THR A 52 11.91 -6.24 -3.23
CA THR A 52 12.69 -5.07 -3.61
C THR A 52 12.33 -3.89 -2.71
N ILE A 53 13.33 -3.05 -2.44
CA ILE A 53 13.13 -1.78 -1.74
C ILE A 53 12.91 -0.70 -2.79
N ALA A 54 11.83 0.07 -2.64
CA ALA A 54 11.48 1.13 -3.57
C ALA A 54 11.11 2.40 -2.81
N THR A 55 11.62 3.53 -3.30
CA THR A 55 11.21 4.86 -2.83
C THR A 55 9.95 5.29 -3.57
N ILE A 56 8.87 5.50 -2.82
CA ILE A 56 7.61 5.99 -3.37
C ILE A 56 7.60 7.52 -3.23
N PRO A 57 7.49 8.29 -4.34
CA PRO A 57 7.41 9.74 -4.25
C PRO A 57 6.10 10.16 -3.57
N GLY A 58 6.11 11.34 -2.94
CA GLY A 58 4.89 11.91 -2.36
C GLY A 58 3.77 12.00 -3.40
N GLU A 59 2.61 11.44 -3.08
CA GLU A 59 1.46 11.36 -3.97
C GLU A 59 0.18 11.81 -3.27
N ARG A 60 -0.80 12.25 -4.06
CA ARG A 60 -2.16 12.53 -3.57
C ARG A 60 -3.03 11.32 -3.89
N VAL A 61 -3.77 10.87 -2.89
CA VAL A 61 -4.58 9.65 -2.98
C VAL A 61 -5.97 9.96 -2.47
N ALA A 62 -6.99 9.53 -3.22
CA ALA A 62 -8.36 9.48 -2.74
C ALA A 62 -8.62 8.12 -2.10
N VAL A 63 -9.34 8.13 -0.97
CA VAL A 63 -9.49 6.96 -0.12
C VAL A 63 -10.96 6.75 0.24
N LEU A 64 -11.40 5.49 0.17
CA LEU A 64 -12.69 5.04 0.69
C LEU A 64 -12.46 3.96 1.75
N ARG A 65 -12.90 4.24 2.97
CA ARG A 65 -12.86 3.28 4.08
C ARG A 65 -14.04 2.32 4.03
N TYR A 66 -13.77 1.06 4.32
CA TYR A 66 -14.77 0.02 4.53
C TYR A 66 -14.35 -0.95 5.65
N ALA A 67 -15.33 -1.62 6.24
CA ALA A 67 -15.14 -2.59 7.32
C ALA A 67 -15.35 -4.03 6.82
N GLY A 68 -15.06 -5.01 7.66
CA GLY A 68 -15.26 -6.44 7.37
C GLY A 68 -13.98 -7.16 6.97
N VAL A 69 -14.13 -8.42 6.56
CA VAL A 69 -13.03 -9.24 6.03
C VAL A 69 -12.73 -8.80 4.60
N PRO A 70 -11.50 -8.38 4.27
CA PRO A 70 -11.15 -7.92 2.93
C PRO A 70 -10.93 -9.10 1.98
N ASN A 71 -12.01 -9.69 1.49
CA ASN A 71 -11.96 -10.65 0.38
C ASN A 71 -11.99 -9.91 -0.98
N ALA A 72 -11.74 -10.64 -2.06
CA ALA A 72 -11.66 -10.08 -3.41
C ALA A 72 -12.94 -9.33 -3.83
N GLU A 73 -14.11 -9.84 -3.43
CA GLU A 73 -15.40 -9.22 -3.75
C GLU A 73 -15.57 -7.88 -3.00
N ALA A 74 -15.32 -7.87 -1.69
CA ALA A 74 -15.43 -6.68 -0.86
C ALA A 74 -14.46 -5.57 -1.31
N ALA A 75 -13.20 -5.94 -1.60
CA ALA A 75 -12.20 -5.02 -2.13
C ALA A 75 -12.63 -4.44 -3.49
N THR A 76 -13.08 -5.30 -4.42
CA THR A 76 -13.56 -4.88 -5.75
C THR A 76 -14.75 -3.92 -5.62
N ALA A 77 -15.73 -4.24 -4.78
CA ALA A 77 -16.89 -3.39 -4.54
C ALA A 77 -16.49 -2.04 -3.94
N ALA A 78 -15.55 -2.01 -2.98
CA ALA A 78 -15.06 -0.79 -2.38
C ALA A 78 -14.32 0.11 -3.39
N ARG A 79 -13.47 -0.47 -4.25
CA ARG A 79 -12.78 0.24 -5.32
C ARG A 79 -13.76 0.83 -6.34
N ALA A 80 -14.77 0.05 -6.75
CA ALA A 80 -15.82 0.54 -7.65
C ALA A 80 -16.59 1.72 -7.04
N ARG A 81 -16.95 1.64 -5.75
CA ARG A 81 -17.59 2.74 -5.02
C ARG A 81 -16.70 3.98 -4.94
N LEU A 82 -15.40 3.82 -4.73
CA LEU A 82 -14.44 4.93 -4.70
C LEU A 82 -14.40 5.65 -6.06
N LEU A 83 -14.26 4.88 -7.15
CA LEU A 83 -14.19 5.44 -8.50
C LEU A 83 -15.50 6.14 -8.89
N ALA A 84 -16.65 5.57 -8.53
CA ALA A 84 -17.95 6.20 -8.74
C ALA A 84 -18.08 7.52 -7.96
N ALA A 85 -17.61 7.57 -6.71
CA ALA A 85 -17.62 8.80 -5.90
C ALA A 85 -16.70 9.89 -6.48
N LEU A 86 -15.56 9.50 -7.05
CA LEU A 86 -14.64 10.44 -7.70
C LEU A 86 -15.21 11.05 -8.98
N ALA A 87 -16.11 10.35 -9.68
CA ALA A 87 -16.67 10.81 -10.96
C ALA A 87 -17.31 12.21 -10.86
N ALA A 88 -17.94 12.55 -9.74
CA ALA A 88 -18.64 13.82 -9.53
C ALA A 88 -17.77 14.98 -8.99
N GLY A 89 -16.47 14.77 -8.75
CA GLY A 89 -15.60 15.75 -8.07
C GLY A 89 -14.57 16.46 -8.97
N PRO A 90 -13.81 17.43 -8.42
CA PRO A 90 -12.73 18.10 -9.13
C PRO A 90 -11.48 17.22 -9.31
N TRP A 91 -11.52 15.97 -8.86
CA TRP A 91 -10.41 15.03 -8.89
C TRP A 91 -10.65 13.94 -9.94
N GLN A 92 -9.58 13.48 -10.58
CA GLN A 92 -9.58 12.33 -11.49
C GLN A 92 -8.62 11.27 -10.98
N ALA A 93 -9.00 10.01 -11.12
CA ALA A 93 -8.16 8.87 -10.78
C ALA A 93 -6.99 8.74 -11.77
N GLU A 94 -5.81 8.42 -11.24
CA GLU A 94 -4.61 8.13 -11.99
C GLU A 94 -4.20 6.67 -11.78
N GLY A 95 -4.33 5.86 -12.84
CA GLY A 95 -4.00 4.44 -12.80
C GLY A 95 -5.04 3.58 -12.07
N GLU A 96 -4.61 2.41 -11.62
CA GLU A 96 -5.48 1.43 -10.98
C GLU A 96 -5.63 1.69 -9.47
N ALA A 97 -6.82 1.36 -8.96
CA ALA A 97 -7.08 1.38 -7.53
C ALA A 97 -6.39 0.21 -6.82
N PHE A 98 -5.91 0.46 -5.61
CA PHE A 98 -5.20 -0.47 -4.74
C PHE A 98 -5.82 -0.46 -3.34
N ASP A 99 -5.41 -1.39 -2.47
CA ASP A 99 -5.94 -1.49 -1.10
C ASP A 99 -4.87 -1.24 -0.04
N TRP A 100 -5.32 -0.74 1.11
CA TRP A 100 -4.57 -0.62 2.35
C TRP A 100 -5.29 -1.36 3.48
N PHE A 101 -4.55 -2.21 4.17
CA PHE A 101 -5.02 -2.99 5.32
C PHE A 101 -4.26 -2.57 6.57
N TYR A 102 -4.99 -2.25 7.63
CA TYR A 102 -4.40 -1.72 8.87
C TYR A 102 -4.41 -2.75 9.99
N ASP A 103 -5.43 -3.61 9.98
CA ASP A 103 -5.72 -4.46 11.12
C ASP A 103 -5.26 -5.90 10.89
N PRO A 104 -4.72 -6.53 11.94
CA PRO A 104 -4.32 -7.92 11.90
C PRO A 104 -5.51 -8.89 11.80
N PRO A 105 -5.27 -10.17 11.44
CA PRO A 105 -6.33 -11.16 11.25
C PRO A 105 -7.11 -11.54 12.52
N TRP A 106 -6.66 -11.15 13.72
CA TRP A 106 -7.39 -11.35 14.97
C TRP A 106 -8.35 -10.20 15.33
N THR A 107 -8.30 -9.07 14.61
CA THR A 107 -9.26 -7.97 14.81
C THR A 107 -10.66 -8.42 14.37
N LEU A 108 -11.68 -8.14 15.18
CA LEU A 108 -13.06 -8.48 14.86
C LEU A 108 -13.48 -7.82 13.53
N PRO A 109 -14.14 -8.54 12.60
CA PRO A 109 -14.40 -8.02 11.25
C PRO A 109 -15.08 -6.65 11.19
N PRO A 110 -16.11 -6.34 12.01
CA PRO A 110 -16.76 -5.02 11.98
C PRO A 110 -15.86 -3.86 12.44
N LEU A 111 -14.80 -4.17 13.19
CA LEU A 111 -13.84 -3.19 13.71
C LEU A 111 -12.61 -3.03 12.82
N ARG A 112 -12.47 -3.84 11.77
CA ARG A 112 -11.35 -3.71 10.83
C ARG A 112 -11.51 -2.45 9.98
N ARG A 113 -10.40 -1.77 9.79
CA ARG A 113 -10.20 -0.68 8.84
C ARG A 113 -9.49 -1.24 7.60
N ASN A 114 -10.23 -1.23 6.50
CA ASN A 114 -9.70 -1.44 5.17
C ASN A 114 -9.96 -0.19 4.34
N GLU A 115 -9.06 0.12 3.41
CA GLU A 115 -9.18 1.30 2.58
C GLU A 115 -8.93 0.93 1.12
N ALA A 116 -9.90 1.22 0.25
CA ALA A 116 -9.65 1.29 -1.18
C ALA A 116 -9.05 2.66 -1.47
N ALA A 117 -8.02 2.71 -2.28
CA ALA A 117 -7.27 3.91 -2.58
C ALA A 117 -6.96 4.00 -4.07
N VAL A 118 -6.87 5.23 -4.59
CA VAL A 118 -6.38 5.48 -5.94
C VAL A 118 -5.66 6.82 -5.97
N ARG A 119 -4.55 6.89 -6.71
CA ARG A 119 -3.85 8.16 -6.93
C ARG A 119 -4.78 9.12 -7.67
N VAL A 120 -4.67 10.42 -7.37
CA VAL A 120 -5.51 11.44 -8.00
C VAL A 120 -4.73 12.68 -8.38
N SER A 121 -5.17 13.29 -9.48
CA SER A 121 -4.84 14.66 -9.84
C SER A 121 -6.10 15.51 -9.94
N ARG A 122 -5.91 16.83 -9.90
CA ARG A 122 -7.01 17.77 -10.11
C ARG A 122 -7.34 17.78 -11.60
N ARG A 123 -8.63 17.70 -11.94
CA ARG A 123 -9.09 17.83 -13.32
C ARG A 123 -8.68 19.20 -13.88
N PRO A 124 -8.22 19.27 -15.13
CA PRO A 124 -8.02 20.55 -15.80
C PRO A 124 -9.33 21.35 -15.84
N GLY A 125 -9.32 22.58 -15.31
CA GLY A 125 -10.48 23.48 -15.36
C GLY A 125 -11.52 23.35 -14.24
N ALA A 126 -11.23 22.59 -13.18
CA ALA A 126 -12.04 22.52 -11.95
C ALA A 126 -11.49 23.38 -10.81
#